data_AF-A0A9X3GWJ6-F1
#
_entry.id   AF-A0A9X3GWJ6-F1
#
_cell.length_a   1.000
_cell.length_b   1.000
_cell.length_c   1.000
_cell.angle_alpha   90.00
_cell.angle_beta   90.00
_cell.angle_gamma   90.00
#
_symmetry.space_group_name_H-M   'P 1'
#
loop_
_entity.id
_entity.type
_entity.pdbx_description
1 polymer ?
#
loop_
_entity_poly.entity_id
_entity_poly.type
_entity_poly.pdbx_seq_one_letter_code
_entity_poly.pdbx_strand_id
1 'polypeptide(L)'
;MVRALSRAARWLLLAIAALLPPVAAHAHLSPNSEIGLSIGRRAIQADIVVPIGELRYAEPRLDAGSAPLLGRWLLGHVGARAPDGRRWSARLATARIGGAPVPDLEARIVLTPPPGAPVRHFQLRYDAVLDRLPSHFALVYLKDDYDAGRLGHRPELLAGLRQGSAAVMIDRGDRSGWRGFRAAIGLGMRHIAEGHDHLLFLLGLLLPAPLLATGGRWRGYAGARHAVRSLAMIVTAFTLGHSLTLIGGALFDWQLYAQPVEIGIALSILITAIHGWRPLFAGREALVAAGFGLVHGLAFATIIGHFSLDPWPKAQAILGFNLGIELVQLLVVALLAPPLVLLARAGRYDAVRVGGALAIGIAALLWLAERLSGETLAPARFVDAALGHAPWLLVPLLLISLFYGWHTSGSRPPSDRR
;
A
#
# COMPACT_ATOMS: atom_id res chain seq x y z
N MET A 1 40.54 -0.64 -33.26
CA MET A 1 40.55 -1.69 -32.20
C MET A 1 40.28 -1.15 -30.79
N VAL A 2 40.93 -0.07 -30.33
CA VAL A 2 40.80 0.44 -28.94
C VAL A 2 39.36 0.79 -28.51
N ARG A 3 38.53 1.36 -29.41
CA ARG A 3 37.11 1.70 -29.13
C ARG A 3 36.13 0.51 -29.10
N ALA A 4 36.55 -0.66 -29.55
CA ALA A 4 35.74 -1.88 -29.51
C ALA A 4 36.02 -2.65 -28.20
N LEU A 5 37.29 -2.70 -27.79
CA LEU A 5 37.72 -3.22 -26.49
C LEU A 5 37.10 -2.44 -25.31
N SER A 6 36.94 -1.12 -25.43
CA SER A 6 36.28 -0.31 -24.39
C SER A 6 34.77 -0.55 -24.27
N ARG A 7 34.10 -0.99 -25.35
CA ARG A 7 32.69 -1.36 -25.34
C ARG A 7 32.47 -2.75 -24.76
N ALA A 8 33.30 -3.72 -25.15
CA ALA A 8 33.28 -5.06 -24.55
C ALA A 8 33.58 -5.03 -23.04
N ALA A 9 34.54 -4.22 -22.60
CA ALA A 9 34.83 -4.04 -21.18
C ALA A 9 33.66 -3.40 -20.41
N ARG A 10 32.93 -2.44 -21.01
CA ARG A 10 31.71 -1.86 -20.39
C ARG A 10 30.60 -2.89 -20.24
N TRP A 11 30.38 -3.74 -21.25
CA TRP A 11 29.37 -4.80 -21.17
C TRP A 11 29.76 -5.91 -20.20
N LEU A 12 31.05 -6.26 -20.11
CA LEU A 12 31.56 -7.21 -19.13
C LEU A 12 31.40 -6.68 -17.70
N LEU A 13 31.70 -5.40 -17.46
CA LEU A 13 31.49 -4.76 -16.15
C LEU A 13 30.01 -4.67 -15.77
N LEU A 14 29.11 -4.39 -16.73
CA LEU A 14 27.67 -4.41 -16.51
C LEU A 14 27.14 -5.83 -16.24
N ALA A 15 27.69 -6.84 -16.93
CA ALA A 15 27.34 -8.24 -16.69
C ALA A 15 27.84 -8.72 -15.31
N ILE A 16 29.04 -8.32 -14.89
CA ILE A 16 29.57 -8.59 -13.55
C ILE A 16 28.73 -7.86 -12.48
N ALA A 17 28.33 -6.61 -12.73
CA ALA A 17 27.44 -5.87 -11.83
C ALA A 17 26.04 -6.48 -11.72
N ALA A 18 25.54 -7.11 -12.78
CA ALA A 18 24.27 -7.83 -12.79
C ALA A 18 24.35 -9.24 -12.16
N LEU A 19 25.55 -9.83 -12.09
CA LEU A 19 25.82 -11.13 -11.47
C LEU A 19 26.22 -11.04 -9.99
N LEU A 20 26.56 -9.84 -9.51
CA LEU A 20 26.68 -9.61 -8.08
C LEU A 20 25.29 -9.77 -7.46
N PRO A 21 25.10 -10.72 -6.51
CA PRO A 21 23.86 -10.78 -5.77
C PRO A 21 23.63 -9.40 -5.14
N PRO A 22 22.39 -8.90 -5.08
CA PRO A 22 22.10 -7.74 -4.25
C PRO A 22 22.45 -8.15 -2.82
N VAL A 23 23.65 -7.80 -2.37
CA VAL A 23 23.96 -7.81 -0.96
C VAL A 23 22.94 -6.84 -0.40
N ALA A 24 22.03 -7.35 0.43
CA ALA A 24 21.21 -6.50 1.25
C ALA A 24 22.17 -5.53 1.94
N ALA A 25 22.21 -4.30 1.47
CA ALA A 25 22.84 -3.21 2.19
C ALA A 25 22.01 -3.11 3.45
N HIS A 26 22.45 -3.80 4.50
CA HIS A 26 21.95 -3.58 5.83
C HIS A 26 22.30 -2.13 6.09
N ALA A 27 21.29 -1.27 6.03
CA ALA A 27 21.44 0.12 6.43
C ALA A 27 22.18 0.09 7.76
N HIS A 28 23.33 0.77 7.81
CA HIS A 28 24.11 0.88 9.03
C HIS A 28 23.18 1.26 10.18
N LEU A 29 23.32 0.57 11.32
CA LEU A 29 22.69 0.96 12.58
C LEU A 29 22.96 2.44 12.80
N SER A 30 21.92 3.26 12.71
CA SER A 30 22.02 4.64 13.12
C SER A 30 22.13 4.60 14.65
N PRO A 31 23.26 5.03 15.25
CA PRO A 31 23.38 5.07 16.70
C PRO A 31 22.49 6.16 17.31
N ASN A 32 21.58 6.76 16.54
CA ASN A 32 20.77 7.90 16.94
C ASN A 32 19.38 7.44 17.37
N SER A 33 18.76 8.25 18.23
CA SER A 33 17.34 8.06 18.55
C SER A 33 16.47 8.58 17.43
N GLU A 34 15.32 7.94 17.22
CA GLU A 34 14.30 8.39 16.28
C GLU A 34 13.01 8.67 17.03
N ILE A 35 12.36 9.78 16.71
CA ILE A 35 11.12 10.23 17.34
C ILE A 35 10.10 10.49 16.24
N GLY A 36 9.25 9.51 15.96
CA GLY A 36 8.18 9.61 14.99
C GLY A 36 6.89 10.15 15.62
N LEU A 37 6.42 11.29 15.12
CA LEU A 37 5.21 11.97 15.60
C LEU A 37 4.01 11.70 14.69
N SER A 38 2.90 11.29 15.29
CA SER A 38 1.58 11.25 14.64
C SER A 38 0.67 12.27 15.32
N ILE A 39 0.19 13.26 14.55
CA ILE A 39 -0.56 14.40 15.06
C ILE A 39 -2.06 14.10 15.02
N GLY A 40 -2.65 13.86 16.20
CA GLY A 40 -4.10 13.72 16.37
C GLY A 40 -4.81 15.06 16.64
N ARG A 41 -6.13 15.02 16.81
CA ARG A 41 -6.92 16.22 17.18
C ARG A 41 -6.92 16.50 18.67
N ARG A 42 -6.70 15.47 19.50
CA ARG A 42 -6.73 15.59 20.98
C ARG A 42 -5.38 15.35 21.64
N ALA A 43 -4.52 14.57 21.02
CA ALA A 43 -3.21 14.22 21.54
C ALA A 43 -2.24 13.96 20.39
N ILE A 44 -0.97 13.86 20.72
CA ILE A 44 0.10 13.44 19.81
C ILE A 44 0.61 12.09 20.27
N GLN A 45 0.83 11.19 19.34
CA GLN A 45 1.59 9.97 19.61
C GLN A 45 3.03 10.17 19.16
N ALA A 46 3.96 9.88 20.06
CA ALA A 46 5.39 9.81 19.78
C ALA A 46 5.83 8.34 19.86
N ASP A 47 6.16 7.75 18.72
CA ASP A 47 6.86 6.45 18.64
C ASP A 47 8.36 6.74 18.66
N ILE A 48 9.03 6.28 19.72
CA ILE A 48 10.43 6.58 19.98
C ILE A 48 11.24 5.29 19.91
N VAL A 49 12.29 5.32 19.11
CA VAL A 49 13.27 4.24 19.00
C VAL A 49 14.58 4.75 19.60
N VAL A 50 15.13 3.99 20.55
CA VAL A 50 16.42 4.30 21.16
C VAL A 50 17.31 3.06 21.10
N PRO A 51 18.50 3.16 20.48
CA PRO A 51 19.44 2.03 20.44
C PRO A 51 19.82 1.57 21.85
N ILE A 52 19.72 0.26 22.12
CA ILE A 52 19.99 -0.25 23.48
C ILE A 52 21.44 -0.02 23.90
N GLY A 53 22.37 -0.02 22.94
CA GLY A 53 23.78 0.24 23.18
C GLY A 53 23.98 1.61 23.83
N GLU A 54 23.34 2.63 23.29
CA GLU A 54 23.39 4.01 23.79
C GLU A 54 22.68 4.16 25.14
N LEU A 55 21.54 3.48 25.32
CA LEU A 55 20.82 3.44 26.60
C LEU A 55 21.68 2.90 27.75
N ARG A 56 22.49 1.86 27.49
CA ARG A 56 23.38 1.28 28.50
C ARG A 56 24.43 2.28 29.00
N TYR A 57 24.88 3.19 28.14
CA TYR A 57 25.79 4.27 28.54
C TYR A 57 25.06 5.39 29.27
N ALA A 58 23.87 5.75 28.81
CA ALA A 58 23.09 6.83 29.41
C ALA A 58 22.55 6.49 30.80
N GLU A 59 22.06 5.25 30.99
CA GLU A 59 21.50 4.76 32.25
C GLU A 59 21.98 3.33 32.57
N PRO A 60 23.23 3.16 33.04
CA PRO A 60 23.82 1.85 33.30
C PRO A 60 23.17 1.10 34.48
N ARG A 61 22.35 1.77 35.29
CA ARG A 61 21.69 1.16 36.46
C ARG A 61 20.42 0.40 36.10
N LEU A 62 19.84 0.67 34.94
CA LEU A 62 18.64 -0.03 34.47
C LEU A 62 19.04 -1.28 33.70
N ASP A 63 18.33 -2.37 33.99
CA ASP A 63 18.46 -3.58 33.19
C ASP A 63 18.00 -3.29 31.76
N ALA A 64 18.93 -3.39 30.82
CA ALA A 64 18.71 -3.22 29.40
C ALA A 64 17.71 -4.25 28.83
N GLY A 65 17.44 -5.35 29.54
CA GLY A 65 16.40 -6.33 29.21
C GLY A 65 14.98 -5.93 29.64
N SER A 66 14.81 -4.90 30.48
CA SER A 66 13.51 -4.54 31.04
C SER A 66 12.84 -3.37 30.32
N ALA A 67 12.13 -3.68 29.22
CA ALA A 67 11.40 -2.69 28.43
C ALA A 67 10.45 -1.79 29.27
N PRO A 68 9.68 -2.31 30.26
CA PRO A 68 8.79 -1.46 31.06
C PRO A 68 9.53 -0.46 31.95
N LEU A 69 10.70 -0.82 32.49
CA LEU A 69 11.51 0.09 33.32
C LEU A 69 12.13 1.19 32.45
N LEU A 70 12.72 0.80 31.32
CA LEU A 70 13.29 1.73 30.35
C LEU A 70 12.25 2.70 29.79
N GLY A 71 11.04 2.21 29.46
CA GLY A 71 9.94 3.07 29.00
C GLY A 71 9.50 4.08 30.06
N ARG A 72 9.48 3.71 31.35
CA ARG A 72 9.18 4.64 32.45
C ARG A 72 10.28 5.68 32.65
N TRP A 73 11.55 5.29 32.53
CA TRP A 73 12.68 6.22 32.54
C TRP A 73 12.59 7.22 31.39
N LEU A 74 12.23 6.73 30.19
CA LEU A 74 12.08 7.57 29.00
C LEU A 74 10.99 8.64 29.17
N LEU A 75 9.89 8.36 29.91
CA LEU A 75 8.87 9.37 30.21
C LEU A 75 9.42 10.61 30.94
N GLY A 76 10.49 10.47 31.73
CA GLY A 76 11.14 11.62 32.37
C GLY A 76 11.89 12.51 31.38
N HIS A 77 12.30 11.94 30.26
CA HIS A 77 13.20 12.54 29.27
C HIS A 77 12.47 13.06 28.02
N VAL A 78 11.15 12.91 27.97
CA VAL A 78 10.31 13.35 26.87
C VAL A 78 9.20 14.23 27.40
N GLY A 79 8.96 15.37 26.75
CA GLY A 79 7.84 16.22 27.12
C GLY A 79 7.43 17.16 26.01
N ALA A 80 6.22 17.67 26.12
CA ALA A 80 5.72 18.74 25.27
C ALA A 80 5.23 19.92 26.12
N ARG A 81 5.32 21.12 25.55
CA ARG A 81 4.82 22.36 26.16
C ARG A 81 4.04 23.16 25.14
N ALA A 82 2.96 23.77 25.59
CA ALA A 82 2.26 24.77 24.81
C ALA A 82 3.10 26.05 24.67
N PRO A 83 2.82 26.94 23.71
CA PRO A 83 3.57 28.18 23.52
C PRO A 83 3.52 29.12 24.74
N ASP A 84 2.47 28.99 25.55
CA ASP A 84 2.31 29.69 26.84
C ASP A 84 3.11 29.06 28.00
N GLY A 85 3.92 28.03 27.73
CA GLY A 85 4.80 27.36 28.69
C GLY A 85 4.15 26.24 29.51
N ARG A 86 2.82 26.06 29.43
CA ARG A 86 2.11 24.99 30.16
C ARG A 86 2.55 23.61 29.66
N ARG A 87 2.85 22.71 30.60
CA ARG A 87 3.31 21.34 30.28
C ARG A 87 2.14 20.46 29.85
N TRP A 88 2.39 19.64 28.85
CA TRP A 88 1.49 18.57 28.44
C TRP A 88 1.66 17.37 29.37
N SER A 89 0.61 16.56 29.50
CA SER A 89 0.73 15.27 30.17
C SER A 89 1.31 14.23 29.21
N ALA A 90 2.18 13.36 29.72
CA ALA A 90 2.80 12.29 28.96
C ALA A 90 2.42 10.95 29.60
N ARG A 91 2.01 9.98 28.78
CA ARG A 91 1.67 8.62 29.23
C ARG A 91 2.35 7.59 28.35
N LEU A 92 3.03 6.62 28.95
CA LEU A 92 3.57 5.47 28.24
C LEU A 92 2.40 4.55 27.85
N ALA A 93 2.21 4.34 26.56
CA ALA A 93 1.22 3.41 26.03
C ALA A 93 1.81 2.00 25.95
N THR A 94 2.99 1.86 25.34
CA THR A 94 3.70 0.58 25.21
C THR A 94 5.20 0.82 25.28
N ALA A 95 5.94 -0.20 25.72
CA ALA A 95 7.39 -0.28 25.60
C ALA A 95 7.79 -1.72 25.35
N ARG A 96 8.61 -1.95 24.34
CA ARG A 96 9.16 -3.26 24.00
C ARG A 96 10.61 -3.13 23.59
N ILE A 97 11.34 -4.23 23.70
CA ILE A 97 12.67 -4.35 23.11
C ILE A 97 12.49 -5.17 21.84
N GLY A 98 12.84 -4.59 20.70
CA GLY A 98 12.63 -5.19 19.39
C GLY A 98 13.69 -4.69 18.40
N GLY A 99 13.85 -5.41 17.29
CA GLY A 99 14.92 -5.14 16.33
C GLY A 99 15.94 -6.28 16.30
N ALA A 100 16.26 -6.74 15.11
CA ALA A 100 17.34 -7.68 14.83
C ALA A 100 18.18 -7.08 13.70
N PRO A 101 19.52 -7.17 13.72
CA PRO A 101 20.36 -7.97 14.63
C PRO A 101 20.73 -7.29 15.97
N VAL A 102 20.50 -5.98 16.11
CA VAL A 102 20.73 -5.26 17.39
C VAL A 102 19.38 -4.80 17.93
N PRO A 103 19.06 -5.09 19.20
CA PRO A 103 17.79 -4.70 19.77
C PRO A 103 17.76 -3.21 20.11
N ASP A 104 16.62 -2.58 19.86
CA ASP A 104 16.31 -1.20 20.22
C ASP A 104 15.17 -1.18 21.24
N LEU A 105 15.15 -0.14 22.08
CA LEU A 105 13.96 0.19 22.85
C LEU A 105 12.97 0.90 21.92
N GLU A 106 11.81 0.29 21.74
CA GLU A 106 10.68 0.91 21.05
C GLU A 106 9.60 1.27 22.06
N ALA A 107 9.34 2.57 22.23
CA ALA A 107 8.38 3.08 23.19
C ALA A 107 7.36 4.00 22.51
N ARG A 108 6.09 3.83 22.85
CA ARG A 108 5.00 4.70 22.41
C ARG A 108 4.54 5.58 23.56
N ILE A 109 4.67 6.88 23.41
CA ILE A 109 4.27 7.88 24.41
C ILE A 109 3.15 8.74 23.83
N VAL A 110 2.05 8.89 24.58
CA VAL A 110 0.94 9.78 24.22
C VAL A 110 1.10 11.09 24.97
N LEU A 111 1.22 12.19 24.23
CA LEU A 111 1.35 13.55 24.74
C LEU A 111 0.02 14.28 24.59
N THR A 112 -0.58 14.70 25.71
CA THR A 112 -1.89 15.37 25.72
C THR A 112 -1.75 16.82 26.20
N PRO A 113 -2.20 17.80 25.42
CA PRO A 113 -2.16 19.20 25.82
C PRO A 113 -3.10 19.48 26.99
N PRO A 114 -2.80 20.49 27.82
CA PRO A 114 -3.75 21.00 28.80
C PRO A 114 -4.97 21.63 28.10
N PRO A 115 -6.13 21.74 28.79
CA PRO A 115 -7.32 22.36 28.22
C PRO A 115 -7.04 23.76 27.63
N GLY A 116 -7.55 23.99 26.43
CA GLY A 116 -7.40 25.25 25.69
C GLY A 116 -6.04 25.48 25.03
N ALA A 117 -5.04 24.60 25.21
CA ALA A 117 -3.77 24.71 24.48
C ALA A 117 -3.86 24.13 23.06
N PRO A 118 -3.13 24.73 22.09
CA PRO A 118 -3.09 24.22 20.72
C PRO A 118 -2.32 22.89 20.64
N VAL A 119 -2.93 21.86 20.03
CA VAL A 119 -2.27 20.56 19.78
C VAL A 119 -1.23 20.66 18.65
N ARG A 120 -1.40 21.62 17.74
CA ARG A 120 -0.62 21.71 16.49
C ARG A 120 0.52 22.71 16.55
N HIS A 121 0.66 23.41 17.67
CA HIS A 121 1.73 24.37 17.93
C HIS A 121 2.27 24.08 19.34
N PHE A 122 3.43 23.45 19.43
CA PHE A 122 4.01 23.03 20.71
C PHE A 122 5.53 22.90 20.62
N GLN A 123 6.19 23.05 21.76
CA GLN A 123 7.60 22.72 21.90
C GLN A 123 7.73 21.27 22.33
N LEU A 124 8.42 20.46 21.52
CA LEU A 124 8.84 19.11 21.89
C LEU A 124 10.21 19.18 22.57
N ARG A 125 10.38 18.45 23.68
CA ARG A 125 11.66 18.24 24.35
C ARG A 125 11.99 16.75 24.38
N TYR A 126 13.24 16.43 24.07
CA TYR A 126 13.83 15.11 24.22
C TYR A 126 15.29 15.27 24.64
N ASP A 127 15.67 14.74 25.80
CA ASP A 127 17.02 14.82 26.37
C ASP A 127 17.64 13.45 26.70
N ALA A 128 16.89 12.36 26.50
CA ALA A 128 17.39 10.99 26.73
C ALA A 128 18.65 10.74 25.89
N VAL A 129 19.68 10.19 26.54
CA VAL A 129 21.01 9.92 25.97
C VAL A 129 21.83 11.17 25.61
N LEU A 130 21.21 12.22 25.06
CA LEU A 130 21.86 13.44 24.58
C LEU A 130 22.73 14.14 25.65
N ASP A 131 22.30 14.11 26.91
CA ASP A 131 23.04 14.75 28.00
C ASP A 131 24.32 13.98 28.39
N ARG A 132 24.39 12.68 28.08
CA ARG A 132 25.48 11.79 28.48
C ARG A 132 26.44 11.48 27.33
N LEU A 133 25.95 11.52 26.10
CA LEU A 133 26.74 11.23 24.91
C LEU A 133 26.65 12.41 23.93
N PRO A 134 27.68 13.28 23.87
CA PRO A 134 27.71 14.42 22.97
C PRO A 134 27.64 14.07 21.48
N SER A 135 28.05 12.85 21.12
CA SER A 135 27.98 12.32 19.75
C SER A 135 26.59 11.80 19.37
N HIS A 136 25.66 11.69 20.32
CA HIS A 136 24.31 11.20 20.08
C HIS A 136 23.42 12.29 19.49
N PHE A 137 22.61 11.91 18.50
CA PHE A 137 21.56 12.77 17.94
C PHE A 137 20.20 12.11 18.12
N ALA A 138 19.14 12.93 18.18
CA ALA A 138 17.78 12.45 18.08
C ALA A 138 17.07 13.10 16.88
N LEU A 139 16.58 12.29 15.95
CA LEU A 139 15.91 12.76 14.74
C LEU A 139 14.40 12.74 14.95
N VAL A 140 13.76 13.90 14.80
CA VAL A 140 12.32 14.06 14.95
C VAL A 140 11.67 14.03 13.58
N TYR A 141 10.78 13.06 13.36
CA TYR A 141 10.05 12.88 12.13
C TYR A 141 8.55 13.09 12.34
N LEU A 142 7.88 13.58 11.30
CA LEU A 142 6.45 13.47 11.18
C LEU A 142 6.09 12.19 10.42
N LYS A 143 5.36 11.29 11.08
CA LYS A 143 4.80 10.09 10.47
C LYS A 143 3.50 10.41 9.75
N ASP A 144 2.53 10.92 10.50
CA ASP A 144 1.17 11.14 9.99
C ASP A 144 0.58 12.47 10.51
N ASP A 145 -0.10 13.19 9.63
CA ASP A 145 -0.87 14.40 9.95
C ASP A 145 -2.08 14.49 9.01
N TYR A 146 -3.21 13.92 9.45
CA TYR A 146 -4.44 13.88 8.67
C TYR A 146 -4.91 15.28 8.28
N ASP A 147 -4.94 16.23 9.22
CA ASP A 147 -5.49 17.57 8.96
C ASP A 147 -4.58 18.42 8.04
N ALA A 148 -3.32 18.02 7.85
CA ALA A 148 -2.40 18.57 6.85
C ALA A 148 -2.39 17.78 5.52
N GLY A 149 -3.15 16.69 5.41
CA GLY A 149 -3.17 15.84 4.22
C GLY A 149 -1.92 14.96 4.05
N ARG A 150 -1.21 14.64 5.14
CA ARG A 150 -0.04 13.76 5.12
C ARG A 150 -0.39 12.40 5.69
N LEU A 151 -0.76 11.48 4.79
CA LEU A 151 -1.09 10.08 5.11
C LEU A 151 -0.29 9.16 4.18
N GLY A 152 0.35 8.13 4.73
CA GLY A 152 1.08 7.12 3.94
C GLY A 152 2.21 7.68 3.07
N HIS A 153 2.81 8.81 3.46
CA HIS A 153 4.01 9.37 2.81
C HIS A 153 5.26 8.94 3.57
N ARG A 154 6.45 9.11 2.94
CA ARG A 154 7.72 8.96 3.66
C ARG A 154 7.76 9.94 4.84
N PRO A 155 8.31 9.54 6.01
CA PRO A 155 8.42 10.42 7.16
C PRO A 155 9.14 11.73 6.79
N GLU A 156 8.57 12.87 7.21
CA GLU A 156 9.17 14.19 7.04
C GLU A 156 10.10 14.48 8.21
N LEU A 157 11.39 14.73 7.96
CA LEU A 157 12.31 15.19 9.01
C LEU A 157 11.91 16.60 9.43
N LEU A 158 11.54 16.76 10.70
CA LEU A 158 11.20 18.05 11.30
C LEU A 158 12.40 18.71 11.96
N ALA A 159 13.24 17.93 12.66
CA ALA A 159 14.35 18.45 13.44
C ALA A 159 15.40 17.39 13.76
N GLY A 160 16.63 17.83 14.04
CA GLY A 160 17.65 17.05 14.74
C GLY A 160 17.94 17.70 16.09
N LEU A 161 17.81 16.93 17.17
CA LEU A 161 18.10 17.34 18.54
C LEU A 161 19.48 16.80 18.93
N ARG A 162 20.19 17.60 19.70
CA ARG A 162 21.55 17.32 20.19
C ARG A 162 21.77 17.94 21.56
N GLN A 163 22.88 17.62 22.19
CA GLN A 163 23.28 18.26 23.45
C GLN A 163 23.25 19.80 23.34
N GLY A 164 22.64 20.47 24.31
CA GLY A 164 22.44 21.93 24.31
C GLY A 164 21.31 22.45 23.40
N SER A 165 20.65 21.58 22.63
CA SER A 165 19.48 21.90 21.80
C SER A 165 18.49 20.73 21.79
N ALA A 166 18.07 20.33 22.99
CA ALA A 166 17.18 19.20 23.27
C ALA A 166 15.69 19.51 23.04
N ALA A 167 15.36 20.65 22.44
CA ALA A 167 13.98 21.07 22.22
C ALA A 167 13.78 21.72 20.85
N VAL A 168 12.61 21.53 20.26
CA VAL A 168 12.20 22.12 18.98
C VAL A 168 10.76 22.59 19.02
N MET A 169 10.48 23.75 18.41
CA MET A 169 9.12 24.24 18.20
C MET A 169 8.53 23.60 16.94
N ILE A 170 7.35 23.01 17.07
CA ILE A 170 6.63 22.36 15.98
C ILE A 170 5.32 23.13 15.77
N ASP A 171 5.15 23.70 14.59
CA ASP A 171 3.91 24.32 14.12
C ASP A 171 3.43 23.61 12.86
N ARG A 172 2.19 23.09 12.90
CA ARG A 172 1.55 22.35 11.80
C ARG A 172 0.41 23.13 11.15
N GLY A 173 0.27 24.42 11.48
CA GLY A 173 -0.77 25.31 10.98
C GLY A 173 -2.19 24.81 11.27
N ASP A 174 -3.14 25.37 10.54
CA ASP A 174 -4.56 25.12 10.76
C ASP A 174 -5.01 23.72 10.41
N ARG A 175 -6.14 23.31 10.99
CA ARG A 175 -6.77 22.03 10.72
C ARG A 175 -7.61 22.10 9.44
N SER A 176 -7.49 21.08 8.59
CA SER A 176 -8.41 20.90 7.47
C SER A 176 -8.71 19.42 7.24
N GLY A 177 -9.92 18.99 7.64
CA GLY A 177 -10.38 17.63 7.38
C GLY A 177 -10.50 17.33 5.88
N TRP A 178 -10.75 18.34 5.05
CA TRP A 178 -10.80 18.19 3.59
C TRP A 178 -9.43 17.81 3.00
N ARG A 179 -8.33 18.42 3.49
CA ARG A 179 -6.98 18.03 3.07
C ARG A 179 -6.70 16.56 3.38
N GLY A 180 -7.07 16.11 4.58
CA GLY A 180 -6.96 14.70 4.98
C GLY A 180 -7.78 13.76 4.11
N PHE A 181 -9.04 14.10 3.84
CA PHE A 181 -9.91 13.30 2.99
C PHE A 181 -9.37 13.18 1.55
N ARG A 182 -8.94 14.28 0.93
CA ARG A 182 -8.32 14.27 -0.41
C ARG A 182 -7.03 13.45 -0.43
N ALA A 183 -6.21 13.55 0.63
CA ALA A 183 -4.99 12.75 0.75
C ALA A 183 -5.30 11.26 0.83
N ALA A 184 -6.36 10.87 1.54
CA ALA A 184 -6.83 9.50 1.62
C ALA A 184 -7.32 8.97 0.27
N ILE A 185 -8.07 9.76 -0.51
CA ILE A 185 -8.43 9.41 -1.90
C ILE A 185 -7.17 9.16 -2.72
N GLY A 186 -6.21 10.09 -2.69
CA GLY A 186 -4.95 9.93 -3.43
C GLY A 186 -4.15 8.70 -3.00
N LEU A 187 -4.18 8.34 -1.71
CA LEU A 187 -3.56 7.12 -1.19
C LEU A 187 -4.23 5.86 -1.77
N GLY A 188 -5.57 5.82 -1.81
CA GLY A 188 -6.32 4.71 -2.42
C GLY A 188 -6.08 4.58 -3.92
N MET A 189 -5.98 5.70 -4.63
CA MET A 189 -5.64 5.70 -6.06
C MET A 189 -4.24 5.12 -6.31
N ARG A 190 -3.23 5.55 -5.53
CA ARG A 190 -1.86 5.02 -5.66
C ARG A 190 -1.78 3.55 -5.30
N HIS A 191 -2.49 3.11 -4.26
CA HIS A 191 -2.56 1.70 -3.86
C HIS A 191 -2.94 0.79 -5.03
N ILE A 192 -3.96 1.14 -5.81
CA ILE A 192 -4.35 0.36 -7.00
C ILE A 192 -3.36 0.55 -8.16
N ALA A 193 -2.85 1.76 -8.37
CA ALA A 193 -1.93 2.03 -9.48
C ALA A 193 -0.57 1.32 -9.33
N GLU A 194 -0.09 1.17 -8.09
CA GLU A 194 1.18 0.52 -7.76
C GLU A 194 1.00 -0.99 -7.47
N GLY A 195 -0.21 -1.41 -7.06
CA GLY A 195 -0.57 -2.80 -6.81
C GLY A 195 -0.80 -3.62 -8.08
N HIS A 196 0.26 -4.23 -8.62
CA HIS A 196 0.17 -5.13 -9.78
C HIS A 196 -0.83 -6.28 -9.59
N ASP A 197 -0.95 -6.78 -8.36
CA ASP A 197 -1.90 -7.80 -7.94
C ASP A 197 -3.36 -7.35 -8.13
N HIS A 198 -3.69 -6.12 -7.74
CA HIS A 198 -5.02 -5.54 -7.89
C HIS A 198 -5.36 -5.31 -9.36
N LEU A 199 -4.40 -4.83 -10.15
CA LEU A 199 -4.58 -4.63 -11.59
C LEU A 199 -4.79 -5.96 -12.32
N LEU A 200 -3.98 -6.99 -12.04
CA LEU A 200 -4.15 -8.31 -12.65
C LEU A 200 -5.45 -8.98 -12.22
N PHE A 201 -5.84 -8.83 -10.95
CA PHE A 201 -7.13 -9.29 -10.46
C PHE A 201 -8.29 -8.65 -11.24
N LEU A 202 -8.28 -7.32 -11.35
CA LEU A 202 -9.30 -6.59 -12.10
C LEU A 202 -9.31 -7.01 -13.58
N LEU A 203 -8.14 -7.07 -14.23
CA LEU A 203 -8.00 -7.54 -15.61
C LEU A 203 -8.61 -8.93 -15.81
N GLY A 204 -8.32 -9.87 -14.92
CA GLY A 204 -8.83 -11.24 -14.98
C GLY A 204 -10.36 -11.30 -14.94
N LEU A 205 -11.00 -10.40 -14.19
CA LEU A 205 -12.47 -10.26 -14.14
C LEU A 205 -13.05 -9.52 -15.37
N LEU A 206 -12.28 -8.62 -15.99
CA LEU A 206 -12.68 -7.95 -17.23
C LEU A 206 -12.70 -8.89 -18.44
N LEU A 207 -11.80 -9.87 -18.48
CA LEU A 207 -11.68 -10.78 -19.63
C LEU A 207 -12.98 -11.54 -19.95
N PRO A 208 -13.69 -12.19 -19.00
CA PRO A 208 -14.94 -12.89 -19.33
C PRO A 208 -16.18 -11.97 -19.42
N ALA A 209 -16.12 -10.73 -18.91
CA ALA A 209 -17.28 -9.85 -18.75
C ALA A 209 -18.15 -9.60 -20.01
N PRO A 210 -17.63 -9.53 -21.25
CA PRO A 210 -18.47 -9.34 -22.43
C PRO A 210 -19.11 -10.64 -22.97
N LEU A 211 -18.89 -11.79 -22.33
CA LEU A 211 -19.31 -13.10 -22.82
C LEU A 211 -20.40 -13.74 -21.97
N LEU A 212 -21.16 -14.66 -22.56
CA LEU A 212 -22.09 -15.53 -21.83
C LEU A 212 -21.40 -16.84 -21.44
N ALA A 213 -21.77 -17.38 -20.27
CA ALA A 213 -21.40 -18.74 -19.91
C ALA A 213 -22.45 -19.71 -20.46
N THR A 214 -22.06 -20.62 -21.35
CA THR A 214 -22.96 -21.64 -21.91
C THR A 214 -22.24 -22.97 -22.04
N GLY A 215 -22.80 -24.03 -21.45
CA GLY A 215 -22.22 -25.37 -21.49
C GLY A 215 -20.81 -25.45 -20.89
N GLY A 216 -20.55 -24.72 -19.80
CA GLY A 216 -19.24 -24.71 -19.12
C GLY A 216 -18.14 -23.99 -19.91
N ARG A 217 -18.49 -23.19 -20.92
CA ARG A 217 -17.54 -22.40 -21.72
C ARG A 217 -18.04 -20.97 -21.88
N TRP A 218 -17.10 -20.04 -21.99
CA TRP A 218 -17.41 -18.67 -22.38
C TRP A 218 -17.66 -18.61 -23.88
N ARG A 219 -18.87 -18.23 -24.29
CA ARG A 219 -19.31 -18.19 -25.68
C ARG A 219 -20.39 -17.14 -25.86
N GLY A 220 -20.42 -16.55 -27.05
CA GLY A 220 -21.43 -15.57 -27.41
C GLY A 220 -21.23 -14.23 -26.71
N TYR A 221 -21.60 -13.16 -27.41
CA TYR A 221 -21.49 -11.81 -26.89
C TYR A 221 -22.74 -11.45 -26.06
N ALA A 222 -22.54 -11.05 -24.80
CA ALA A 222 -23.61 -10.76 -23.84
C ALA A 222 -24.22 -9.35 -23.98
N GLY A 223 -23.56 -8.46 -24.73
CA GLY A 223 -23.98 -7.06 -24.85
C GLY A 223 -23.15 -6.09 -23.98
N ALA A 224 -22.99 -4.86 -24.46
CA ALA A 224 -22.11 -3.87 -23.84
C ALA A 224 -22.68 -3.40 -22.50
N ARG A 225 -24.01 -3.20 -22.45
CA ARG A 225 -24.71 -2.86 -21.21
C ARG A 225 -24.57 -3.96 -20.16
N HIS A 226 -24.60 -5.23 -20.58
CA HIS A 226 -24.39 -6.36 -19.68
C HIS A 226 -22.97 -6.33 -19.12
N ALA A 227 -21.95 -6.19 -19.97
CA ALA A 227 -20.55 -6.12 -19.56
C ALA A 227 -20.29 -4.99 -18.55
N VAL A 228 -20.73 -3.76 -18.87
CA VAL A 228 -20.55 -2.60 -17.98
C VAL A 228 -21.26 -2.79 -16.64
N ARG A 229 -22.52 -3.27 -16.66
CA ARG A 229 -23.27 -3.52 -15.43
C ARG A 229 -22.61 -4.60 -14.58
N SER A 230 -22.21 -5.71 -15.21
CA SER A 230 -21.52 -6.82 -14.53
C SER A 230 -20.24 -6.32 -13.85
N LEU A 231 -19.42 -5.58 -14.59
CA LEU A 231 -18.17 -5.01 -14.07
C LEU A 231 -18.38 -4.02 -12.94
N ALA A 232 -19.34 -3.10 -13.07
CA ALA A 232 -19.65 -2.16 -12.00
C ALA A 232 -20.09 -2.90 -10.72
N MET A 233 -20.97 -3.91 -10.84
CA MET A 233 -21.39 -4.71 -9.68
C MET A 233 -20.22 -5.47 -9.04
N ILE A 234 -19.33 -6.05 -9.85
CA ILE A 234 -18.15 -6.77 -9.38
C ILE A 234 -17.18 -5.85 -8.64
N VAL A 235 -16.86 -4.70 -9.24
CA VAL A 235 -15.93 -3.69 -8.69
C VAL A 235 -16.47 -3.11 -7.38
N THR A 236 -17.74 -2.72 -7.35
CA THR A 236 -18.38 -2.22 -6.13
C THR A 236 -18.46 -3.32 -5.06
N ALA A 237 -18.78 -4.57 -5.42
CA ALA A 237 -18.82 -5.67 -4.47
C ALA A 237 -17.45 -5.97 -3.85
N PHE A 238 -16.37 -5.96 -4.66
CA PHE A 238 -15.00 -6.05 -4.17
C PHE A 238 -14.68 -4.91 -3.20
N THR A 239 -14.99 -3.67 -3.58
CA THR A 239 -14.75 -2.48 -2.73
C THR A 239 -15.51 -2.57 -1.41
N LEU A 240 -16.75 -3.08 -1.41
CA LEU A 240 -17.52 -3.30 -0.19
C LEU A 240 -16.90 -4.37 0.72
N GLY A 241 -16.47 -5.49 0.15
CA GLY A 241 -15.75 -6.53 0.90
C GLY A 241 -14.45 -5.99 1.49
N HIS A 242 -13.66 -5.30 0.68
CA HIS A 242 -12.42 -4.64 1.10
C HIS A 242 -12.65 -3.62 2.23
N SER A 243 -13.69 -2.80 2.10
CA SER A 243 -14.07 -1.83 3.13
C SER A 243 -14.38 -2.50 4.46
N LEU A 244 -15.05 -3.66 4.45
CA LEU A 244 -15.44 -4.36 5.66
C LEU A 244 -14.22 -4.85 6.47
N THR A 245 -13.20 -5.39 5.82
CA THR A 245 -11.97 -5.82 6.52
C THR A 245 -11.10 -4.65 6.94
N LEU A 246 -11.05 -3.56 6.18
CA LEU A 246 -10.42 -2.31 6.64
C LEU A 246 -11.07 -1.75 7.90
N ILE A 247 -12.41 -1.69 7.93
CA ILE A 247 -13.16 -1.24 9.11
C ILE A 247 -12.90 -2.18 10.29
N GLY A 248 -12.92 -3.50 10.05
CA GLY A 248 -12.58 -4.50 11.07
C GLY A 248 -11.20 -4.27 11.68
N GLY A 249 -10.15 -4.20 10.86
CA GLY A 249 -8.79 -3.96 11.37
C GLY A 249 -8.63 -2.61 12.05
N ALA A 250 -9.33 -1.57 11.57
CA ALA A 250 -9.31 -0.25 12.18
C ALA A 250 -9.99 -0.18 13.57
N LEU A 251 -11.03 -0.99 13.79
CA LEU A 251 -11.79 -1.04 15.05
C LEU A 251 -11.17 -1.99 16.07
N PHE A 252 -10.62 -3.12 15.61
CA PHE A 252 -10.17 -4.21 16.48
C PHE A 252 -8.65 -4.36 16.55
N ASP A 253 -7.88 -3.49 15.87
CA ASP A 253 -6.41 -3.48 15.86
C ASP A 253 -5.80 -4.86 15.52
N TRP A 254 -6.30 -5.45 14.43
CA TRP A 254 -5.86 -6.79 14.01
C TRP A 254 -4.38 -6.82 13.63
N GLN A 255 -3.62 -7.65 14.34
CA GLN A 255 -2.22 -7.96 14.06
C GLN A 255 -2.15 -9.28 13.29
N LEU A 256 -2.08 -9.18 11.96
CA LEU A 256 -2.06 -10.34 11.07
C LEU A 256 -0.67 -10.56 10.49
N TYR A 257 -0.25 -11.82 10.40
CA TYR A 257 0.93 -12.18 9.63
C TYR A 257 0.67 -11.92 8.15
N ALA A 258 1.63 -11.27 7.47
CA ALA A 258 1.47 -10.90 6.06
C ALA A 258 1.39 -12.12 5.14
N GLN A 259 2.20 -13.16 5.40
CA GLN A 259 2.35 -14.30 4.48
C GLN A 259 1.02 -15.03 4.17
N PRO A 260 0.17 -15.42 5.13
CA PRO A 260 -1.13 -16.04 4.81
C PRO A 260 -2.06 -15.15 3.99
N VAL A 261 -2.05 -13.84 4.26
CA VAL A 261 -2.87 -12.86 3.53
C VAL A 261 -2.40 -12.75 2.09
N GLU A 262 -1.09 -12.64 1.87
CA GLU A 262 -0.49 -12.55 0.53
C GLU A 262 -0.67 -13.83 -0.27
N ILE A 263 -0.60 -15.01 0.36
CA ILE A 263 -0.95 -16.29 -0.26
C ILE A 263 -2.43 -16.28 -0.70
N GLY A 264 -3.33 -15.81 0.16
CA GLY A 264 -4.75 -15.66 -0.17
C GLY A 264 -4.99 -14.73 -1.35
N ILE A 265 -4.27 -13.62 -1.43
CA ILE A 265 -4.30 -12.68 -2.57
C ILE A 265 -3.84 -13.39 -3.84
N ALA A 266 -2.68 -14.05 -3.84
CA ALA A 266 -2.19 -14.78 -5.02
C ALA A 266 -3.16 -15.88 -5.49
N LEU A 267 -3.76 -16.62 -4.57
CA LEU A 267 -4.80 -17.62 -4.87
C LEU A 267 -6.05 -16.99 -5.49
N SER A 268 -6.50 -15.84 -5.00
CA SER A 268 -7.65 -15.14 -5.57
C SER A 268 -7.43 -14.75 -7.05
N ILE A 269 -6.21 -14.35 -7.40
CA ILE A 269 -5.81 -14.01 -8.78
C ILE A 269 -5.77 -15.27 -9.63
N LEU A 270 -5.22 -16.37 -9.11
CA LEU A 270 -5.20 -17.65 -9.81
C LEU A 270 -6.62 -18.16 -10.10
N ILE A 271 -7.52 -18.11 -9.12
CA ILE A 271 -8.92 -18.50 -9.28
C ILE A 271 -9.61 -17.63 -10.35
N THR A 272 -9.30 -16.33 -10.35
CA THR A 272 -9.81 -15.38 -11.34
C THR A 272 -9.28 -15.68 -12.75
N ALA A 273 -8.00 -16.02 -12.89
CA ALA A 273 -7.41 -16.46 -14.14
C ALA A 273 -8.10 -17.72 -14.69
N ILE A 274 -8.31 -18.72 -13.84
CA ILE A 274 -9.04 -19.94 -14.22
C ILE A 274 -10.48 -19.60 -14.61
N HIS A 275 -11.13 -18.67 -13.91
CA HIS A 275 -12.46 -18.17 -14.27
C HIS A 275 -12.46 -17.51 -15.66
N GLY A 276 -11.44 -16.72 -16.01
CA GLY A 276 -11.30 -16.14 -17.36
C GLY A 276 -11.11 -17.19 -18.46
N TRP A 277 -10.40 -18.29 -18.16
CA TRP A 277 -10.29 -19.43 -19.06
C TRP A 277 -11.64 -20.15 -19.22
N ARG A 278 -12.26 -20.55 -18.11
CA ARG A 278 -13.50 -21.32 -18.06
C ARG A 278 -14.42 -20.80 -16.96
N PRO A 279 -15.74 -20.70 -17.19
CA PRO A 279 -16.67 -20.17 -16.19
C PRO A 279 -16.71 -21.08 -14.96
N LEU A 280 -16.11 -20.64 -13.85
CA LEU A 280 -16.12 -21.35 -12.57
C LEU A 280 -17.31 -20.98 -11.68
N PHE A 281 -17.73 -19.71 -11.74
CA PHE A 281 -18.73 -19.13 -10.85
C PHE A 281 -19.59 -18.11 -11.61
N ALA A 282 -19.93 -18.45 -12.85
CA ALA A 282 -20.74 -17.58 -13.70
C ALA A 282 -22.06 -17.21 -13.02
N GLY A 283 -22.41 -15.92 -13.01
CA GLY A 283 -23.58 -15.36 -12.32
C GLY A 283 -23.38 -15.13 -10.81
N ARG A 284 -22.22 -15.48 -10.24
CA ARG A 284 -21.86 -15.27 -8.83
C ARG A 284 -20.60 -14.42 -8.67
N GLU A 285 -20.15 -13.75 -9.73
CA GLU A 285 -18.90 -13.00 -9.79
C GLU A 285 -18.86 -11.91 -8.73
N ALA A 286 -19.95 -11.17 -8.51
CA ALA A 286 -20.00 -10.13 -7.48
C ALA A 286 -19.82 -10.69 -6.05
N LEU A 287 -20.41 -11.86 -5.75
CA LEU A 287 -20.25 -12.50 -4.44
C LEU A 287 -18.81 -12.98 -4.23
N VAL A 288 -18.22 -13.60 -5.25
CA VAL A 288 -16.83 -14.05 -5.21
C VAL A 288 -15.87 -12.86 -5.10
N ALA A 289 -16.14 -11.78 -5.83
CA ALA A 289 -15.37 -10.54 -5.77
C ALA A 289 -15.46 -9.88 -4.39
N ALA A 290 -16.61 -9.88 -3.73
CA ALA A 290 -16.73 -9.43 -2.34
C ALA A 290 -15.86 -10.28 -1.40
N GLY A 291 -15.87 -11.62 -1.57
CA GLY A 291 -15.02 -12.54 -0.81
C GLY A 291 -13.53 -12.27 -1.01
N PHE A 292 -13.09 -12.03 -2.25
CA PHE A 292 -11.72 -11.64 -2.54
C PHE A 292 -11.38 -10.25 -1.99
N GLY A 293 -12.33 -9.30 -2.05
CA GLY A 293 -12.22 -7.99 -1.44
C GLY A 293 -11.91 -8.07 0.04
N LEU A 294 -12.58 -8.97 0.79
CA LEU A 294 -12.28 -9.20 2.21
C LEU A 294 -10.80 -9.54 2.39
N VAL A 295 -10.29 -10.53 1.66
CA VAL A 295 -8.89 -11.00 1.76
C VAL A 295 -7.90 -9.89 1.42
N HIS A 296 -8.13 -9.17 0.32
CA HIS A 296 -7.27 -8.06 -0.12
C HIS A 296 -7.24 -6.94 0.93
N GLY A 297 -8.40 -6.62 1.52
CA GLY A 297 -8.48 -5.59 2.55
C GLY A 297 -7.72 -5.92 3.84
N LEU A 298 -7.47 -7.20 4.14
CA LEU A 298 -6.67 -7.60 5.31
C LEU A 298 -5.22 -7.10 5.21
N ALA A 299 -4.64 -7.05 4.01
CA ALA A 299 -3.25 -6.62 3.82
C ALA A 299 -3.07 -5.14 4.15
N PHE A 300 -4.06 -4.31 3.82
CA PHE A 300 -4.03 -2.88 4.07
C PHE A 300 -4.64 -2.48 5.43
N ALA A 301 -5.47 -3.34 6.03
CA ALA A 301 -6.06 -3.12 7.34
C ALA A 301 -5.01 -2.94 8.44
N THR A 302 -3.90 -3.67 8.36
CA THR A 302 -2.75 -3.53 9.27
C THR A 302 -2.10 -2.15 9.13
N ILE A 303 -1.94 -1.65 7.89
CA ILE A 303 -1.35 -0.33 7.59
C ILE A 303 -2.23 0.80 8.15
N ILE A 304 -3.55 0.76 7.92
CA ILE A 304 -4.47 1.78 8.48
C ILE A 304 -4.51 1.71 10.01
N GLY A 305 -4.44 0.51 10.59
CA GLY A 305 -4.37 0.33 12.04
C GLY A 305 -3.22 1.11 12.68
N HIS A 306 -2.08 1.21 11.98
CA HIS A 306 -0.90 1.95 12.44
C HIS A 306 -1.07 3.47 12.42
N PHE A 307 -2.02 4.01 11.64
CA PHE A 307 -2.29 5.43 11.70
C PHE A 307 -2.99 5.78 13.01
N SER A 308 -2.31 6.59 13.83
CA SER A 308 -2.80 7.09 15.11
C SER A 308 -3.79 8.22 14.95
N LEU A 309 -4.89 7.92 14.27
CA LEU A 309 -5.99 8.85 14.01
C LEU A 309 -7.10 8.68 15.04
N ASP A 310 -7.71 9.81 15.40
CA ASP A 310 -8.98 9.80 16.14
C ASP A 310 -10.07 9.07 15.34
N PRO A 311 -11.10 8.50 15.99
CA PRO A 311 -12.10 7.66 15.33
C PRO A 311 -12.77 8.30 14.10
N TRP A 312 -13.10 9.59 14.17
CA TRP A 312 -13.75 10.28 13.07
C TRP A 312 -12.82 10.53 11.87
N PRO A 313 -11.63 11.17 12.02
CA PRO A 313 -10.61 11.20 10.96
C PRO A 313 -10.28 9.83 10.38
N LYS A 314 -10.20 8.78 11.22
CA LYS A 314 -9.94 7.41 10.76
C LYS A 314 -11.05 6.91 9.84
N ALA A 315 -12.32 7.09 10.21
CA ALA A 315 -13.46 6.73 9.37
C ALA A 315 -13.46 7.52 8.04
N GLN A 316 -13.17 8.82 8.08
CA GLN A 316 -13.04 9.64 6.87
C GLN A 316 -11.87 9.19 5.99
N ALA A 317 -10.75 8.78 6.57
CA ALA A 317 -9.60 8.24 5.84
C ALA A 317 -9.97 6.91 5.14
N ILE A 318 -10.64 5.99 5.84
CA ILE A 318 -11.10 4.71 5.26
C ILE A 318 -12.08 4.96 4.11
N LEU A 319 -13.05 5.87 4.30
CA LEU A 319 -13.99 6.23 3.23
C LEU A 319 -13.28 6.83 2.02
N GLY A 320 -12.39 7.81 2.24
CA GLY A 320 -11.64 8.45 1.17
C GLY A 320 -10.75 7.45 0.42
N PHE A 321 -10.07 6.56 1.14
CA PHE A 321 -9.24 5.52 0.58
C PHE A 321 -10.04 4.57 -0.35
N ASN A 322 -11.18 4.05 0.12
CA ASN A 322 -12.02 3.17 -0.72
C ASN A 322 -12.63 3.91 -1.92
N LEU A 323 -12.99 5.19 -1.77
CA LEU A 323 -13.41 6.01 -2.91
C LEU A 323 -12.29 6.16 -3.94
N GLY A 324 -11.04 6.35 -3.49
CA GLY A 324 -9.86 6.35 -4.36
C GLY A 324 -9.66 5.05 -5.13
N ILE A 325 -9.85 3.91 -4.45
CA ILE A 325 -9.83 2.57 -5.08
C ILE A 325 -10.89 2.48 -6.19
N GLU A 326 -12.16 2.76 -5.84
CA GLU A 326 -13.28 2.61 -6.78
C GLU A 326 -13.12 3.53 -8.00
N LEU A 327 -12.62 4.76 -7.81
CA LEU A 327 -12.34 5.68 -8.91
C LEU A 327 -11.33 5.12 -9.94
N VAL A 328 -10.23 4.53 -9.47
CA VAL A 328 -9.24 3.92 -10.38
C VAL A 328 -9.80 2.68 -11.05
N GLN A 329 -10.52 1.83 -10.31
CA GLN A 329 -11.13 0.63 -10.87
C GLN A 329 -12.16 0.98 -11.97
N LEU A 330 -13.02 1.97 -11.73
CA LEU A 330 -13.97 2.46 -12.74
C LEU A 330 -13.27 3.09 -13.95
N LEU A 331 -12.17 3.82 -13.75
CA LEU A 331 -11.36 4.35 -14.84
C LEU A 331 -10.76 3.22 -15.69
N VAL A 332 -10.19 2.19 -15.06
CA VAL A 332 -9.66 1.01 -15.76
C VAL A 332 -10.76 0.31 -16.54
N VAL A 333 -11.94 0.12 -15.96
CA VAL A 333 -13.13 -0.41 -16.65
C VAL A 333 -13.50 0.45 -17.86
N ALA A 334 -13.55 1.77 -17.71
CA ALA A 334 -13.90 2.69 -18.79
C ALA A 334 -12.91 2.63 -19.97
N LEU A 335 -11.62 2.40 -19.69
CA LEU A 335 -10.57 2.31 -20.71
C LEU A 335 -10.53 0.93 -21.40
N LEU A 336 -10.76 -0.16 -20.66
CA LEU A 336 -10.61 -1.52 -21.17
C LEU A 336 -11.90 -2.14 -21.70
N ALA A 337 -13.07 -1.79 -21.14
CA ALA A 337 -14.32 -2.38 -21.60
C ALA A 337 -14.59 -2.13 -23.11
N PRO A 338 -14.35 -0.94 -23.68
CA PRO A 338 -14.62 -0.70 -25.10
C PRO A 338 -13.88 -1.64 -26.06
N PRO A 339 -12.53 -1.78 -26.01
CA PRO A 339 -11.84 -2.68 -26.93
C PRO A 339 -12.20 -4.16 -26.72
N LEU A 340 -12.41 -4.60 -25.48
CA LEU A 340 -12.82 -5.98 -25.20
C LEU A 340 -14.21 -6.27 -25.77
N VAL A 341 -15.15 -5.33 -25.65
CA VAL A 341 -16.49 -5.42 -26.23
C VAL A 341 -16.45 -5.46 -27.75
N LEU A 342 -15.61 -4.64 -28.40
CA LEU A 342 -15.47 -4.63 -29.86
C LEU A 342 -14.93 -5.97 -30.38
N LEU A 343 -13.92 -6.53 -29.72
CA LEU A 343 -13.35 -7.83 -30.09
C LEU A 343 -14.35 -8.97 -29.86
N ALA A 344 -15.10 -8.94 -28.76
CA ALA A 344 -16.14 -9.91 -28.45
C ALA A 344 -17.26 -9.88 -29.49
N ARG A 345 -17.71 -8.68 -29.88
CA ARG A 345 -18.68 -8.48 -30.97
C ARG A 345 -18.18 -9.02 -32.31
N ALA A 346 -16.89 -8.85 -32.60
CA ALA A 346 -16.28 -9.33 -33.84
C ALA A 346 -15.99 -10.84 -33.86
N GLY A 347 -16.22 -11.56 -32.75
CA GLY A 347 -15.91 -12.99 -32.64
C GLY A 347 -14.41 -13.30 -32.63
N ARG A 348 -13.55 -12.31 -32.38
CA ARG A 348 -12.07 -12.44 -32.40
C ARG A 348 -11.46 -12.29 -31.00
N TYR A 349 -12.20 -12.73 -29.99
CA TYR A 349 -11.88 -12.45 -28.59
C TYR A 349 -11.25 -13.61 -27.82
N ASP A 350 -11.42 -14.85 -28.29
CA ASP A 350 -10.96 -16.02 -27.55
C ASP A 350 -9.45 -16.04 -27.31
N ALA A 351 -8.64 -15.63 -28.31
CA ALA A 351 -7.19 -15.56 -28.16
C ALA A 351 -6.76 -14.54 -27.08
N VAL A 352 -7.41 -13.38 -27.05
CA VAL A 352 -7.13 -12.33 -26.05
C VAL A 352 -7.53 -12.81 -24.66
N ARG A 353 -8.72 -13.39 -24.52
CA ARG A 353 -9.22 -13.93 -23.26
C ARG A 353 -8.34 -15.07 -22.73
N VAL A 354 -8.06 -16.08 -23.54
CA VAL A 354 -7.29 -17.25 -23.12
C VAL A 354 -5.83 -16.89 -22.89
N GLY A 355 -5.21 -16.10 -23.78
CA GLY A 355 -3.84 -15.62 -23.61
C GLY A 355 -3.68 -14.75 -22.36
N GLY A 356 -4.63 -13.83 -22.13
CA GLY A 356 -4.66 -13.01 -20.91
C GLY A 356 -4.86 -13.83 -19.65
N ALA A 357 -5.82 -14.77 -19.64
CA ALA A 357 -6.05 -15.67 -18.51
C ALA A 357 -4.82 -16.53 -18.19
N LEU A 358 -4.14 -17.04 -19.22
CA LEU A 358 -2.89 -17.79 -19.06
C LEU A 358 -1.78 -16.94 -18.45
N ALA A 359 -1.56 -15.73 -18.98
CA ALA A 359 -0.53 -14.83 -18.46
C ALA A 359 -0.78 -14.46 -16.99
N ILE A 360 -2.04 -14.13 -16.63
CA ILE A 360 -2.44 -13.85 -15.25
C ILE A 360 -2.24 -15.09 -14.36
N GLY A 361 -2.60 -16.28 -14.84
CA GLY A 361 -2.43 -17.53 -14.09
C GLY A 361 -0.95 -17.85 -13.83
N ILE A 362 -0.08 -17.64 -14.81
CA ILE A 362 1.37 -17.82 -14.66
C ILE A 362 1.92 -16.83 -13.62
N ALA A 363 1.56 -15.55 -13.72
CA ALA A 363 1.97 -14.53 -12.74
C ALA A 363 1.51 -14.92 -11.31
N ALA A 364 0.25 -15.33 -11.16
CA ALA A 364 -0.30 -15.74 -9.87
C ALA A 364 0.41 -16.97 -9.28
N LEU A 365 0.78 -17.95 -10.11
CA LEU A 365 1.53 -19.12 -9.65
C LEU A 365 2.95 -18.76 -9.22
N LEU A 366 3.61 -17.84 -9.93
CA LEU A 366 4.95 -17.36 -9.58
C LEU A 366 4.93 -16.58 -8.25
N TRP A 367 3.97 -15.68 -8.06
CA TRP A 367 3.81 -14.98 -6.79
C TRP A 367 3.42 -15.94 -5.66
N LEU A 368 2.55 -16.91 -5.91
CA LEU A 368 2.19 -17.92 -4.90
C LEU A 368 3.43 -18.71 -4.46
N ALA A 369 4.28 -19.12 -5.40
CA ALA A 369 5.54 -19.82 -5.10
C ALA A 369 6.49 -18.93 -4.28
N GLU A 370 6.60 -17.64 -4.62
CA GLU A 370 7.41 -16.66 -3.89
C GLU A 370 6.92 -16.49 -2.44
N ARG A 371 5.61 -16.42 -2.21
CA ARG A 371 5.03 -16.29 -0.87
C ARG A 371 5.14 -17.56 -0.05
N LEU A 372 5.12 -18.73 -0.69
CA LEU A 372 5.34 -20.02 0.00
C LEU A 372 6.81 -20.23 0.37
N SER A 373 7.76 -19.86 -0.50
CA SER A 373 9.19 -20.00 -0.23
C SER A 373 9.73 -18.93 0.72
N GLY A 374 9.12 -17.74 0.74
CA GLY A 374 9.66 -16.58 1.46
C GLY A 374 10.88 -15.95 0.78
N GLU A 375 11.24 -16.42 -0.42
CA GLU A 375 12.39 -15.93 -1.19
C GLU A 375 11.94 -15.24 -2.47
N THR A 376 12.59 -14.13 -2.82
CA THR A 376 12.29 -13.43 -4.08
C THR A 376 12.72 -14.24 -5.28
N LEU A 377 11.77 -14.69 -6.10
CA LEU A 377 12.04 -15.47 -7.30
C LEU A 377 12.37 -14.55 -8.49
N ALA A 378 13.47 -14.83 -9.20
CA ALA A 378 13.86 -14.03 -10.37
C ALA A 378 12.77 -13.94 -11.46
N PRO A 379 12.00 -15.02 -11.78
CA PRO A 379 10.89 -14.93 -12.70
C PRO A 379 9.76 -13.98 -12.25
N ALA A 380 9.45 -13.92 -10.95
CA ALA A 380 8.42 -13.03 -10.43
C ALA A 380 8.80 -11.55 -10.62
N ARG A 381 10.08 -11.20 -10.35
CA ARG A 381 10.60 -9.84 -10.62
C ARG A 381 10.52 -9.45 -12.09
N PHE A 382 10.76 -10.38 -13.00
CA PHE A 382 10.61 -10.14 -14.43
C PHE A 382 9.15 -9.84 -14.79
N VAL A 383 8.20 -10.59 -14.22
CA VAL A 383 6.77 -10.33 -14.39
C VAL A 383 6.40 -8.95 -13.87
N ASP A 384 6.84 -8.57 -12.68
CA ASP A 384 6.58 -7.22 -12.12
C ASP A 384 7.12 -6.10 -13.03
N ALA A 385 8.35 -6.26 -13.53
CA ALA A 385 8.93 -5.31 -14.46
C ALA A 385 8.13 -5.22 -15.78
N ALA A 386 7.66 -6.35 -16.31
CA ALA A 386 6.83 -6.39 -17.50
C ALA A 386 5.45 -5.73 -17.28
N LEU A 387 4.85 -5.92 -16.11
CA LEU A 387 3.56 -5.31 -15.75
C LEU A 387 3.64 -3.79 -15.63
N GLY A 388 4.80 -3.24 -15.25
CA GLY A 388 5.05 -1.79 -15.32
C GLY A 388 4.86 -1.19 -16.72
N HIS A 389 4.96 -2.00 -17.78
CA HIS A 389 4.71 -1.60 -19.16
C HIS A 389 3.31 -1.96 -19.68
N ALA A 390 2.48 -2.64 -18.88
CA ALA A 390 1.15 -3.09 -19.29
C ALA A 390 0.22 -1.97 -19.82
N PRO A 391 0.25 -0.71 -19.31
CA PRO A 391 -0.57 0.35 -19.88
C PRO A 391 -0.34 0.59 -21.38
N TRP A 392 0.87 0.32 -21.88
CA TRP A 392 1.19 0.44 -23.30
C TRP A 392 0.50 -0.61 -24.17
N LEU A 393 0.07 -1.74 -23.60
CA LEU A 393 -0.70 -2.77 -24.29
C LEU A 393 -2.13 -2.31 -24.64
N LEU A 394 -2.63 -1.25 -23.98
CA LEU A 394 -3.94 -0.66 -24.30
C LEU A 394 -3.99 -0.11 -25.72
N VAL A 395 -2.90 0.51 -26.18
CA VAL A 395 -2.83 1.13 -27.52
C VAL A 395 -3.00 0.10 -28.64
N PRO A 396 -2.16 -0.96 -28.75
CA PRO A 396 -2.34 -1.98 -29.77
C PRO A 396 -3.67 -2.73 -29.60
N LEU A 397 -4.12 -3.00 -28.37
CA LEU A 397 -5.43 -3.61 -28.13
C LEU A 397 -6.57 -2.75 -28.72
N LEU A 398 -6.54 -1.44 -28.49
CA LEU A 398 -7.51 -0.49 -29.02
C LEU A 398 -7.47 -0.45 -30.55
N LEU A 399 -6.29 -0.32 -31.14
CA LEU A 399 -6.10 -0.29 -32.60
C LEU A 399 -6.64 -1.57 -33.26
N ILE A 400 -6.29 -2.74 -32.72
CA ILE A 400 -6.78 -4.04 -33.20
C ILE A 400 -8.30 -4.12 -33.07
N SER A 401 -8.85 -3.65 -31.93
CA SER A 401 -10.30 -3.67 -31.68
C SER A 401 -11.08 -2.77 -32.63
N LEU A 402 -10.54 -1.59 -32.96
CA LEU A 402 -11.13 -0.65 -33.91
C LEU A 402 -11.07 -1.20 -35.34
N PHE A 403 -9.95 -1.81 -35.73
CA PHE A 403 -9.80 -2.46 -37.03
C PHE A 403 -10.89 -3.53 -37.24
N TYR A 404 -11.03 -4.47 -36.30
CA TYR A 404 -12.05 -5.53 -36.40
C TYR A 404 -13.47 -5.00 -36.23
N GLY A 405 -13.70 -4.02 -35.36
CA GLY A 405 -15.00 -3.36 -35.18
C GLY A 405 -15.49 -2.65 -36.45
N TRP A 406 -14.59 -1.96 -37.17
CA TRP A 406 -14.91 -1.31 -38.43
C TRP A 406 -15.29 -2.32 -39.52
N HIS A 407 -14.51 -3.39 -39.68
CA HIS A 407 -14.72 -4.38 -40.74
C HIS A 407 -15.99 -5.23 -40.52
N THR A 408 -16.39 -5.45 -39.27
CA THR A 408 -17.62 -6.18 -38.95
C THR A 408 -18.89 -5.33 -39.03
N SER A 409 -18.77 -4.00 -38.93
CA SER A 409 -19.89 -3.06 -39.09
C SER A 409 -20.28 -2.82 -40.55
N GLY A 410 -19.36 -3.06 -41.49
CA GLY A 410 -19.59 -2.91 -42.94
C GLY A 410 -20.34 -4.08 -43.59
N SER A 411 -20.42 -5.23 -42.93
CA SER A 411 -21.11 -6.43 -43.40
C SER A 411 -22.54 -6.51 -42.83
N ARG A 412 -23.47 -5.68 -43.33
CA ARG A 412 -24.90 -5.95 -43.16
C ARG A 412 -25.33 -7.06 -44.12
N PRO A 413 -26.09 -8.09 -43.69
CA PRO A 413 -26.64 -9.07 -44.61
C PRO A 413 -27.63 -8.41 -45.58
N PRO A 414 -27.68 -8.82 -46.87
CA PRO A 414 -28.65 -8.33 -47.82
C PRO A 414 -30.00 -9.01 -47.56
N SER A 415 -30.77 -8.52 -46.57
CA SER A 415 -32.12 -9.02 -46.32
C SER A 415 -33.14 -7.95 -45.93
N ASP A 416 -32.92 -6.70 -46.32
CA ASP A 416 -33.92 -5.61 -46.22
C ASP A 416 -34.01 -4.81 -47.53
N ARG A 417 -34.03 -5.54 -48.65
CA ARG A 417 -34.54 -5.04 -49.94
C ARG A 417 -35.67 -5.94 -50.38
N ARG A 418 -36.87 -5.69 -49.88
CA ARG A 418 -38.12 -5.98 -50.58
C ARG A 418 -39.09 -4.85 -50.34
#